data_AF-A0A1B2EES4-F1
#
_entry.id   AF-A0A1B2EES4-F1
#
_cell.length_a   1.000
_cell.length_b   1.000
_cell.length_c   1.000
_cell.angle_alpha   90.00
_cell.angle_beta   90.00
_cell.angle_gamma   90.00
#
_symmetry.space_group_name_H-M   'P 1'
#
loop_
_entity.id
_entity.type
_entity.pdbx_description
1 polymer ?
#
loop_
_entity_poly.entity_id
_entity_poly.type
_entity_poly.pdbx_seq_one_letter_code
_entity_poly.pdbx_strand_id
1 'polypeptide(L)'
;MSTIISDVIDHLAGVQPGSSLDRLRDQRPQAREYAQKSYLALFEPELPGHVTAIERYAVATFVAGLHRQPNVTEFYAASLERLGHPKLTDAIREEIARGSVEGPYGRYPQGPLTIEDSEGPVYQVSTDNRERLGSRLVAALEHAHLLVFHPRDASPAALQRLLDAGWSTTDIVTLSQLVAFLSFQIRVVAGLRVLVGASSRASVDADQTQIFTGVLASGAV
;
A
#
# COMPACT_ATOMS: atom_id res chain seq x y z
N MET A 1 8.49 -24.69 2.58
CA MET A 1 7.94 -24.33 3.91
C MET A 1 7.33 -22.95 3.76
N SER A 2 6.01 -22.80 3.89
CA SER A 2 5.38 -21.48 3.83
C SER A 2 5.76 -20.71 5.09
N THR A 3 6.50 -19.63 4.94
CA THR A 3 6.83 -18.73 6.06
C THR A 3 5.53 -18.13 6.58
N ILE A 4 5.16 -18.45 7.83
CA ILE A 4 4.02 -17.82 8.50
C ILE A 4 4.43 -16.37 8.79
N ILE A 5 3.78 -15.42 8.13
CA ILE A 5 4.00 -13.99 8.36
C ILE A 5 3.19 -13.59 9.59
N SER A 6 3.86 -13.35 10.71
CA SER A 6 3.21 -12.95 11.97
C SER A 6 2.77 -11.49 11.98
N ASP A 7 3.55 -10.60 11.36
CA ASP A 7 3.23 -9.17 11.17
C ASP A 7 3.64 -8.76 9.75
N VAL A 8 2.64 -8.39 8.94
CA VAL A 8 2.85 -8.04 7.53
C VAL A 8 3.63 -6.73 7.38
N ILE A 9 3.46 -5.78 8.29
CA ILE A 9 4.19 -4.50 8.25
C ILE A 9 5.68 -4.75 8.49
N ASP A 10 6.02 -5.57 9.49
CA ASP A 10 7.41 -5.93 9.80
C ASP A 10 8.06 -6.70 8.67
N HIS A 11 7.34 -7.66 8.10
CA HIS A 11 7.80 -8.39 6.94
C HIS A 11 8.12 -7.46 5.76
N LEU A 12 7.19 -6.57 5.40
CA LEU A 12 7.37 -5.62 4.29
C LEU A 12 8.44 -4.55 4.56
N ALA A 13 8.59 -4.14 5.82
CA ALA A 13 9.59 -3.19 6.23
C ALA A 13 10.98 -3.81 6.39
N GLY A 14 11.10 -5.13 6.44
CA GLY A 14 12.34 -5.85 6.66
C GLY A 14 12.83 -5.78 8.11
N VAL A 15 11.92 -5.58 9.07
CA VAL A 15 12.24 -5.55 10.50
C VAL A 15 12.65 -6.95 10.94
N GLN A 16 13.90 -7.09 11.39
CA GLN A 16 14.42 -8.38 11.85
C GLN A 16 14.03 -8.62 13.31
N PRO A 17 13.55 -9.83 13.67
CA PRO A 17 13.31 -10.20 15.06
C PRO A 17 14.55 -9.95 15.94
N GLY A 18 14.36 -9.31 17.09
CA GLY A 18 15.42 -8.95 18.03
C GLY A 18 16.26 -7.73 17.64
N SER A 19 15.97 -7.07 16.50
CA SER A 19 16.61 -5.79 16.16
C SER A 19 16.20 -4.66 17.13
N SER A 20 16.92 -3.54 17.09
CA SER A 20 16.56 -2.34 17.87
C SER A 20 15.16 -1.84 17.52
N LEU A 21 14.80 -1.86 16.24
CA LEU A 21 13.50 -1.42 15.75
C LEU A 21 12.37 -2.41 16.13
N ASP A 22 12.65 -3.71 16.11
CA ASP A 22 11.70 -4.73 16.58
C ASP A 22 11.36 -4.52 18.06
N ARG A 23 12.38 -4.36 18.92
CA ARG A 23 12.19 -4.04 20.34
C ARG A 23 11.43 -2.74 20.58
N LEU A 24 11.62 -1.72 19.73
CA LEU A 24 10.87 -0.47 19.82
C LEU A 24 9.40 -0.68 19.47
N ARG A 25 9.11 -1.48 18.43
CA ARG A 25 7.73 -1.80 18.04
C ARG A 25 7.02 -2.65 19.09
N ASP A 26 7.75 -3.50 19.82
CA ASP A 26 7.23 -4.26 20.97
C ASP A 26 6.77 -3.39 22.14
N GLN A 27 7.19 -2.12 22.21
CA GLN A 27 6.67 -1.18 23.21
C GLN A 27 5.25 -0.72 22.91
N ARG A 28 4.72 -1.02 21.72
CA ARG A 28 3.35 -0.68 21.28
C ARG A 28 2.64 -1.94 20.76
N PRO A 29 2.45 -2.97 21.60
CA PRO A 29 1.95 -4.28 21.16
C PRO A 29 0.56 -4.19 20.50
N GLN A 30 -0.32 -3.33 21.03
CA GLN A 30 -1.65 -3.10 20.47
C GLN A 30 -1.61 -2.54 19.04
N ALA A 31 -0.62 -1.69 18.71
CA ALA A 31 -0.50 -1.13 17.37
C ALA A 31 -0.06 -2.18 16.35
N ARG A 32 0.86 -3.09 16.72
CA ARG A 32 1.24 -4.26 15.90
C ARG A 32 0.04 -5.19 15.72
N GLU A 33 -0.58 -5.59 16.84
CA GLU A 33 -1.70 -6.53 16.86
C GLU A 33 -2.89 -6.04 16.04
N TYR A 34 -3.34 -4.80 16.24
CA TYR A 34 -4.51 -4.27 15.55
C TYR A 34 -4.25 -3.98 14.06
N ALA A 35 -3.01 -3.62 13.69
CA ALA A 35 -2.64 -3.53 12.28
C ALA A 35 -2.72 -4.90 11.59
N GLN A 36 -2.20 -5.96 12.23
CA GLN A 36 -2.28 -7.31 11.71
C GLN A 36 -3.73 -7.83 11.64
N LYS A 37 -4.55 -7.58 12.68
CA LYS A 37 -5.98 -7.92 12.65
C LYS A 37 -6.73 -7.19 11.54
N SER A 38 -6.39 -5.93 11.28
CA SER A 38 -6.96 -5.16 10.16
C SER A 38 -6.58 -5.76 8.81
N TYR A 39 -5.33 -6.18 8.64
CA TYR A 39 -4.90 -6.92 7.44
C TYR A 39 -5.74 -8.19 7.24
N LEU A 40 -5.85 -9.03 8.27
CA LEU A 40 -6.61 -10.28 8.20
C LEU A 40 -8.09 -10.03 7.88
N ALA A 41 -8.72 -9.06 8.55
CA ALA A 41 -10.12 -8.72 8.27
C ALA A 41 -10.36 -8.23 6.83
N LEU A 42 -9.35 -7.63 6.19
CA LEU A 42 -9.46 -7.08 4.83
C LEU A 42 -9.02 -8.05 3.74
N PHE A 43 -8.12 -8.98 3.99
CA PHE A 43 -7.57 -9.90 2.98
C PHE A 43 -7.94 -11.37 3.20
N GLU A 44 -8.16 -11.76 4.45
CA GLU A 44 -8.50 -13.12 4.88
C GLU A 44 -9.72 -13.12 5.82
N PRO A 45 -10.84 -12.45 5.45
CA PRO A 45 -12.02 -12.38 6.30
C PRO A 45 -12.66 -13.76 6.52
N GLU A 46 -13.12 -14.02 7.74
CA GLU A 46 -13.90 -15.22 8.07
C GLU A 46 -15.19 -15.32 7.22
N LEU A 47 -15.79 -14.16 6.92
CA LEU A 47 -16.95 -14.01 6.05
C LEU A 47 -16.59 -13.06 4.90
N PRO A 48 -16.20 -13.57 3.72
CA PRO A 48 -15.68 -12.74 2.62
C PRO A 48 -16.63 -11.70 2.04
N GLY A 49 -17.94 -11.88 2.21
CA GLY A 49 -18.94 -11.03 1.56
C GLY A 49 -18.88 -11.15 0.04
N HIS A 50 -19.22 -10.08 -0.68
CA HIS A 50 -19.21 -10.05 -2.14
C HIS A 50 -17.94 -9.47 -2.76
N VAL A 51 -17.06 -8.86 -1.95
CA VAL A 51 -15.74 -8.40 -2.41
C VAL A 51 -14.77 -9.58 -2.41
N THR A 52 -14.43 -10.05 -3.61
CA THR A 52 -13.62 -11.25 -3.82
C THR A 52 -12.17 -11.04 -3.42
N ALA A 53 -11.45 -12.13 -3.13
CA ALA A 53 -10.01 -12.08 -2.91
C ALA A 53 -9.25 -11.48 -4.11
N ILE A 54 -9.69 -11.80 -5.34
CA ILE A 54 -9.12 -11.27 -6.58
C ILE A 54 -9.22 -9.74 -6.61
N GLU A 55 -10.40 -9.18 -6.34
CA GLU A 55 -10.59 -7.72 -6.30
C GLU A 55 -9.75 -7.05 -5.21
N ARG A 56 -9.71 -7.65 -4.01
CA ARG A 56 -8.90 -7.14 -2.88
C ARG A 56 -7.42 -7.06 -3.25
N TYR A 57 -6.86 -8.13 -3.80
CA TYR A 57 -5.45 -8.18 -4.19
C TYR A 57 -5.14 -7.34 -5.45
N ALA A 58 -6.07 -7.24 -6.40
CA ALA A 58 -5.92 -6.35 -7.57
C ALA A 58 -5.87 -4.87 -7.15
N VAL A 59 -6.81 -4.43 -6.30
CA VAL A 59 -6.82 -3.07 -5.74
C VAL A 59 -5.58 -2.82 -4.88
N ALA A 60 -5.16 -3.80 -4.07
CA ALA A 60 -3.96 -3.68 -3.26
C ALA A 60 -2.68 -3.52 -4.09
N THR A 61 -2.54 -4.30 -5.15
CA THR A 61 -1.43 -4.19 -6.10
C THR A 61 -1.42 -2.82 -6.75
N PHE A 62 -2.58 -2.36 -7.22
CA PHE A 62 -2.74 -1.04 -7.84
C PHE A 62 -2.35 0.10 -6.88
N VAL A 63 -2.94 0.15 -5.68
CA VAL A 63 -2.66 1.19 -4.67
C VAL A 63 -1.19 1.17 -4.26
N ALA A 64 -0.59 0.00 -4.00
CA ALA A 64 0.82 -0.10 -3.67
C ALA A 64 1.72 0.45 -4.79
N GLY A 65 1.36 0.18 -6.06
CA GLY A 65 2.01 0.74 -7.23
C GLY A 65 1.91 2.27 -7.31
N LEU A 66 0.73 2.85 -7.09
CA LEU A 66 0.53 4.31 -7.07
C LEU A 66 1.39 5.00 -6.01
N HIS A 67 1.62 4.35 -4.86
CA HIS A 67 2.50 4.82 -3.81
C HIS A 67 4.01 4.61 -4.08
N ARG A 68 4.36 4.05 -5.24
CA ARG A 68 5.75 3.78 -5.67
C ARG A 68 6.54 2.93 -4.66
N GLN A 69 5.89 1.92 -4.07
CA GLN A 69 6.53 0.99 -3.13
C GLN A 69 6.68 -0.40 -3.74
N PRO A 70 7.76 -0.67 -4.51
CA PRO A 70 7.88 -1.89 -5.33
C PRO A 70 7.80 -3.17 -4.50
N ASN A 71 8.36 -3.18 -3.29
CA ASN A 71 8.30 -4.37 -2.42
C ASN A 71 6.88 -4.68 -1.94
N VAL A 72 6.05 -3.65 -1.70
CA VAL A 72 4.66 -3.84 -1.31
C VAL A 72 3.81 -4.23 -2.52
N THR A 73 4.08 -3.62 -3.68
CA THR A 73 3.45 -4.00 -4.95
C THR A 73 3.66 -5.48 -5.24
N GLU A 74 4.90 -5.97 -5.12
CA GLU A 74 5.22 -7.38 -5.40
C GLU A 74 4.67 -8.36 -4.39
N PHE A 75 4.54 -7.95 -3.12
CA PHE A 75 3.85 -8.76 -2.13
C PHE A 75 2.38 -9.01 -2.49
N TYR A 76 1.65 -7.97 -2.92
CA TYR A 76 0.26 -8.10 -3.32
C TYR A 76 0.08 -8.74 -4.70
N ALA A 77 0.94 -8.42 -5.67
CA ALA A 77 0.95 -9.04 -6.99
C ALA A 77 1.18 -10.55 -6.91
N ALA A 78 2.15 -11.00 -6.10
CA ALA A 78 2.40 -12.43 -5.89
C ALA A 78 1.19 -13.16 -5.27
N SER A 79 0.35 -12.45 -4.51
CA SER A 79 -0.89 -13.02 -3.97
C SER A 79 -1.97 -13.15 -5.06
N LEU A 80 -2.07 -12.17 -5.96
CA LEU A 80 -2.95 -12.22 -7.12
C LEU A 80 -2.53 -13.31 -8.13
N GLU A 81 -1.22 -13.47 -8.36
CA GLU A 81 -0.66 -14.53 -9.22
C GLU A 81 -0.95 -15.92 -8.67
N ARG A 82 -0.81 -16.11 -7.34
CA ARG A 82 -1.15 -17.38 -6.67
C ARG A 82 -2.63 -17.75 -6.78
N LEU A 83 -3.51 -16.77 -6.97
CA LEU A 83 -4.94 -17.02 -7.25
C LEU A 83 -5.19 -17.46 -8.71
N GLY A 84 -4.16 -17.54 -9.56
CA GLY A 84 -4.26 -18.05 -10.93
C GLY A 84 -4.60 -16.99 -11.98
N HIS A 85 -4.36 -15.71 -11.69
CA HIS A 85 -4.71 -14.59 -12.58
C HIS A 85 -3.49 -13.77 -13.07
N PRO A 86 -2.52 -14.37 -13.79
CA PRO A 86 -1.32 -13.65 -14.26
C PRO A 86 -1.66 -12.53 -15.25
N LYS A 87 -2.54 -12.78 -16.22
CA LYS A 87 -2.97 -11.75 -17.21
C LYS A 87 -3.65 -10.54 -16.58
N LEU A 88 -4.30 -10.75 -15.44
CA LEU A 88 -4.92 -9.66 -14.67
C LEU A 88 -3.82 -8.84 -13.98
N THR A 89 -2.83 -9.51 -13.40
CA THR A 89 -1.67 -8.84 -12.78
C THR A 89 -0.95 -7.94 -13.77
N ASP A 90 -0.75 -8.39 -15.02
CA ASP A 90 -0.16 -7.58 -16.08
C ASP A 90 -1.01 -6.33 -16.39
N ALA A 91 -2.33 -6.50 -16.54
CA ALA A 91 -3.25 -5.38 -16.76
C ALA A 91 -3.19 -4.36 -15.61
N ILE A 92 -3.11 -4.82 -14.36
CA ILE A 92 -2.96 -3.94 -13.20
C ILE A 92 -1.62 -3.18 -13.24
N ARG A 93 -0.52 -3.82 -13.66
CA ARG A 93 0.78 -3.14 -13.82
C ARG A 93 0.76 -2.05 -14.90
N GLU A 94 0.12 -2.31 -16.03
CA GLU A 94 -0.10 -1.32 -17.08
C GLU A 94 -0.90 -0.11 -16.56
N GLU A 95 -1.96 -0.38 -15.79
CA GLU A 95 -2.79 0.66 -15.18
C GLU A 95 -2.07 1.42 -14.05
N ILE A 96 -1.18 0.78 -13.28
CA ILE A 96 -0.29 1.47 -12.32
C ILE A 96 0.57 2.50 -13.05
N ALA A 97 1.19 2.10 -14.17
CA ALA A 97 2.04 2.99 -14.95
C ALA A 97 1.24 4.19 -15.49
N ARG A 98 -0.01 3.96 -15.91
CA ARG A 98 -0.92 5.02 -16.37
C ARG A 98 -1.39 5.95 -15.25
N GLY A 99 -1.74 5.40 -14.09
CA GLY A 99 -2.30 6.14 -12.95
C GLY A 99 -1.25 6.86 -12.11
N SER A 100 0.04 6.69 -12.39
CA SER A 100 1.14 7.27 -11.64
C SER A 100 1.23 8.79 -11.83
N VAL A 101 0.88 9.53 -10.77
CA VAL A 101 0.84 11.00 -10.74
C VAL A 101 1.39 11.55 -9.41
N GLU A 102 1.40 12.86 -9.20
CA GLU A 102 1.84 13.50 -7.96
C GLU A 102 0.74 14.40 -7.38
N GLY A 103 -0.01 13.87 -6.39
CA GLY A 103 -1.03 14.60 -5.66
C GLY A 103 -0.61 14.95 -4.22
N PRO A 104 -1.56 15.38 -3.34
CA PRO A 104 -3.00 15.33 -3.55
C PRO A 104 -3.55 16.53 -4.35
N TYR A 105 -4.61 16.23 -5.08
CA TYR A 105 -5.44 17.16 -5.84
C TYR A 105 -6.83 17.30 -5.20
N GLY A 106 -7.61 18.20 -5.77
CA GLY A 106 -9.01 18.41 -5.46
C GLY A 106 -9.27 19.72 -4.75
N ARG A 107 -10.55 19.98 -4.52
CA ARG A 107 -11.05 21.29 -4.11
C ARG A 107 -11.68 21.29 -2.72
N TYR A 108 -11.49 22.37 -1.98
CA TYR A 108 -12.23 22.62 -0.74
C TYR A 108 -13.55 23.34 -1.01
N PRO A 109 -14.56 23.19 -0.14
CA PRO A 109 -15.68 24.13 -0.10
C PRO A 109 -15.17 25.56 0.01
N GLN A 110 -15.92 26.53 -0.54
CA GLN A 110 -15.53 27.95 -0.50
C GLN A 110 -15.14 28.38 0.92
N GLY A 111 -13.91 28.86 1.08
CA GLY A 111 -13.37 29.24 2.38
C GLY A 111 -11.86 29.46 2.36
N PRO A 112 -11.22 29.59 3.55
CA PRO A 112 -9.80 29.89 3.64
C PRO A 112 -8.89 28.79 3.06
N LEU A 113 -9.37 27.53 3.04
CA LEU A 113 -8.61 26.40 2.52
C LEU A 113 -8.62 26.29 1.00
N THR A 114 -9.44 27.06 0.28
CA THR A 114 -9.48 27.07 -1.20
C THR A 114 -8.12 27.47 -1.81
N ILE A 115 -7.23 28.13 -1.04
CA ILE A 115 -5.84 28.39 -1.46
C ILE A 115 -5.02 27.12 -1.67
N GLU A 116 -5.43 26.00 -1.07
CA GLU A 116 -4.79 24.69 -1.20
C GLU A 116 -5.40 23.83 -2.31
N ASP A 117 -6.36 24.36 -3.07
CA ASP A 117 -6.95 23.68 -4.22
C ASP A 117 -5.87 23.39 -5.27
N SER A 118 -5.86 22.17 -5.78
CA SER A 118 -4.91 21.74 -6.80
C SER A 118 -5.63 20.92 -7.85
N GLU A 119 -5.47 21.28 -9.12
CA GLU A 119 -6.02 20.51 -10.23
C GLU A 119 -5.08 19.38 -10.62
N GLY A 120 -5.66 18.24 -10.99
CA GLY A 120 -4.93 17.06 -11.40
C GLY A 120 -5.70 16.21 -12.41
N PRO A 121 -4.99 15.31 -13.11
CA PRO A 121 -5.62 14.42 -14.06
C PRO A 121 -6.54 13.43 -13.34
N VAL A 122 -7.79 13.35 -13.80
CA VAL A 122 -8.72 12.31 -13.35
C VAL A 122 -8.38 11.01 -14.06
N TYR A 123 -7.97 10.01 -13.30
CA TYR A 123 -7.63 8.71 -13.84
C TYR A 123 -8.86 7.97 -14.38
N GLN A 124 -8.66 7.31 -15.50
CA GLN A 124 -9.59 6.38 -16.12
C GLN A 124 -8.81 5.16 -16.62
N VAL A 125 -9.38 3.97 -16.43
CA VAL A 125 -8.79 2.75 -17.00
C VAL A 125 -8.77 2.87 -18.52
N SER A 126 -7.67 2.42 -19.13
CA SER A 126 -7.53 2.39 -20.60
C SER A 126 -8.65 1.60 -21.29
N THR A 127 -8.99 1.98 -22.53
CA THR A 127 -9.97 1.27 -23.35
C THR A 127 -9.66 -0.21 -23.46
N ASP A 128 -8.38 -0.53 -23.65
CA ASP A 128 -7.90 -1.90 -23.88
C ASP A 128 -8.03 -2.77 -22.63
N ASN A 129 -7.81 -2.18 -21.45
CA ASN A 129 -7.94 -2.91 -20.19
C ASN A 129 -9.36 -2.93 -19.63
N ARG A 130 -10.28 -2.08 -20.09
CA ARG A 130 -11.69 -2.10 -19.63
C ARG A 130 -12.35 -3.46 -19.87
N GLU A 131 -12.14 -4.07 -21.03
CA GLU A 131 -12.67 -5.40 -21.34
C GLU A 131 -12.00 -6.50 -20.50
N ARG A 132 -10.68 -6.41 -20.32
CA ARG A 132 -9.89 -7.39 -19.55
C ARG A 132 -10.22 -7.38 -18.06
N LEU A 133 -10.50 -6.20 -17.50
CA LEU A 133 -10.74 -6.00 -16.07
C LEU A 133 -12.22 -6.15 -15.69
N GLY A 134 -13.13 -5.88 -16.63
CA GLY A 134 -14.57 -5.86 -16.37
C GLY A 134 -15.02 -4.62 -15.59
N SER A 135 -16.30 -4.27 -15.73
CA SER A 135 -16.87 -3.02 -15.19
C SER A 135 -16.67 -2.84 -13.69
N ARG A 136 -16.85 -3.92 -12.92
CA ARG A 136 -16.75 -3.90 -11.45
C ARG A 136 -15.35 -3.53 -10.97
N LEU A 137 -14.31 -4.15 -11.52
CA LEU A 137 -12.93 -3.86 -11.14
C LEU A 137 -12.46 -2.51 -11.70
N VAL A 138 -12.89 -2.14 -12.91
CA VAL A 138 -12.65 -0.81 -13.48
C VAL A 138 -13.10 0.30 -12.52
N ALA A 139 -14.35 0.22 -12.06
CA ALA A 139 -14.89 1.19 -11.12
C ALA A 139 -14.12 1.20 -9.78
N ALA A 140 -13.65 0.04 -9.32
CA ALA A 140 -12.86 -0.06 -8.10
C ALA A 140 -11.47 0.58 -8.22
N LEU A 141 -10.78 0.43 -9.36
CA LEU A 141 -9.49 1.07 -9.60
C LEU A 141 -9.65 2.59 -9.73
N GLU A 142 -10.67 3.06 -10.43
CA GLU A 142 -10.98 4.50 -10.55
C GLU A 142 -11.32 5.12 -9.18
N HIS A 143 -12.08 4.40 -8.34
CA HIS A 143 -12.36 4.83 -6.96
C HIS A 143 -11.11 4.80 -6.07
N ALA A 144 -10.26 3.78 -6.20
CA ALA A 144 -9.01 3.71 -5.45
C ALA A 144 -8.09 4.88 -5.82
N HIS A 145 -7.97 5.23 -7.11
CA HIS A 145 -7.18 6.37 -7.55
C HIS A 145 -7.75 7.70 -7.00
N LEU A 146 -9.08 7.87 -7.05
CA LEU A 146 -9.77 9.00 -6.44
C LEU A 146 -9.41 9.14 -4.96
N LEU A 147 -9.44 8.08 -4.17
CA LEU A 147 -9.11 8.14 -2.74
C LEU A 147 -7.61 8.39 -2.48
N VAL A 148 -6.71 7.94 -3.36
CA VAL A 148 -5.27 8.13 -3.22
C VAL A 148 -4.85 9.55 -3.58
N PHE A 149 -5.35 10.10 -4.70
CA PHE A 149 -4.86 11.38 -5.24
C PHE A 149 -5.88 12.51 -5.23
N HIS A 150 -7.18 12.23 -5.18
CA HIS A 150 -8.25 13.23 -5.18
C HIS A 150 -9.21 13.06 -3.98
N PRO A 151 -8.73 12.81 -2.74
CA PRO A 151 -9.62 12.49 -1.62
C PRO A 151 -10.63 13.61 -1.31
N ARG A 152 -10.31 14.86 -1.67
CA ARG A 152 -11.16 16.05 -1.51
C ARG A 152 -12.34 16.07 -2.49
N ASP A 153 -12.20 15.40 -3.63
CA ASP A 153 -13.24 15.35 -4.68
C ASP A 153 -14.19 14.15 -4.51
N ALA A 154 -14.03 13.37 -3.43
CA ALA A 154 -14.95 12.28 -3.09
C ALA A 154 -16.39 12.83 -2.97
N SER A 155 -17.30 12.25 -3.74
CA SER A 155 -18.65 12.79 -3.93
C SER A 155 -19.69 11.67 -4.09
N PRO A 156 -20.99 11.97 -3.87
CA PRO A 156 -22.06 11.02 -4.13
C PRO A 156 -22.05 10.47 -5.57
N ALA A 157 -21.70 11.30 -6.55
CA ALA A 157 -21.57 10.87 -7.96
C ALA A 157 -20.44 9.85 -8.16
N ALA A 158 -19.35 9.95 -7.40
CA ALA A 158 -18.28 8.95 -7.44
C ALA A 158 -18.74 7.61 -6.84
N LEU A 159 -19.49 7.64 -5.74
CA LEU A 159 -20.06 6.44 -5.15
C LEU A 159 -21.13 5.81 -6.05
N GLN A 160 -21.92 6.62 -6.76
CA GLN A 160 -22.91 6.13 -7.71
C GLN A 160 -22.27 5.30 -8.84
N ARG A 161 -21.10 5.68 -9.34
CA ARG A 161 -20.39 4.89 -10.37
C ARG A 161 -20.04 3.48 -9.89
N LEU A 162 -19.75 3.29 -8.61
CA LEU A 162 -19.54 1.96 -8.03
C LEU A 162 -20.85 1.16 -7.99
N LEU A 163 -21.95 1.79 -7.55
CA LEU A 163 -23.27 1.16 -7.54
C LEU A 163 -23.70 0.72 -8.96
N ASP A 164 -23.51 1.59 -9.95
CA ASP A 164 -23.81 1.30 -11.37
C ASP A 164 -22.96 0.15 -11.92
N ALA A 165 -21.74 -0.03 -11.40
CA ALA A 165 -20.86 -1.15 -11.70
C ALA A 165 -21.17 -2.43 -10.88
N GLY A 166 -22.26 -2.42 -10.11
CA GLY A 166 -22.78 -3.56 -9.36
C GLY A 166 -22.25 -3.70 -7.94
N TRP A 167 -21.45 -2.75 -7.43
CA TRP A 167 -21.04 -2.75 -6.02
C TRP A 167 -22.24 -2.51 -5.11
N SER A 168 -22.38 -3.27 -4.04
CA SER A 168 -23.35 -2.93 -2.99
C SER A 168 -22.80 -1.83 -2.07
N THR A 169 -23.66 -1.16 -1.31
CA THR A 169 -23.22 -0.17 -0.31
C THR A 169 -22.21 -0.76 0.67
N THR A 170 -22.43 -2.01 1.13
CA THR A 170 -21.51 -2.72 2.02
C THR A 170 -20.16 -2.95 1.36
N ASP A 171 -20.15 -3.37 0.08
CA ASP A 171 -18.91 -3.58 -0.66
C ASP A 171 -18.12 -2.29 -0.85
N ILE A 172 -18.80 -1.16 -1.10
CA ILE A 172 -18.17 0.17 -1.23
C ILE A 172 -17.47 0.57 0.06
N VAL A 173 -18.09 0.29 1.22
CA VAL A 173 -17.46 0.53 2.53
C VAL A 173 -16.21 -0.34 2.69
N THR A 174 -16.31 -1.64 2.39
CA THR A 174 -15.15 -2.56 2.44
C THR A 174 -14.02 -2.13 1.50
N LEU A 175 -14.34 -1.73 0.27
CA LEU A 175 -13.37 -1.24 -0.70
C LEU A 175 -12.67 0.04 -0.21
N SER A 176 -13.43 0.99 0.34
CA SER A 176 -12.88 2.26 0.83
C SER A 176 -12.01 2.04 2.08
N GLN A 177 -12.41 1.12 2.97
CA GLN A 177 -11.60 0.69 4.11
C GLN A 177 -10.30 0.02 3.67
N LEU A 178 -10.36 -0.84 2.65
CA LEU A 178 -9.18 -1.47 2.06
C LEU A 178 -8.18 -0.42 1.56
N VAL A 179 -8.62 0.57 0.78
CA VAL A 179 -7.74 1.63 0.26
C VAL A 179 -7.16 2.49 1.38
N ALA A 180 -7.95 2.82 2.40
CA ALA A 180 -7.50 3.56 3.57
C ALA A 180 -6.44 2.79 4.37
N PHE A 181 -6.68 1.50 4.62
CA PHE A 181 -5.73 0.62 5.31
C PHE A 181 -4.43 0.48 4.52
N LEU A 182 -4.50 0.24 3.21
CA LEU A 182 -3.32 0.16 2.33
C LEU A 182 -2.50 1.44 2.40
N SER A 183 -3.15 2.61 2.26
CA SER A 183 -2.48 3.90 2.36
C SER A 183 -1.78 4.09 3.71
N PHE A 184 -2.40 3.64 4.81
CA PHE A 184 -1.80 3.61 6.14
C PHE A 184 -0.59 2.67 6.19
N GLN A 185 -0.79 1.40 5.84
CA GLN A 185 0.22 0.34 5.91
C GLN A 185 1.47 0.72 5.10
N ILE A 186 1.26 1.20 3.87
CA ILE A 186 2.33 1.61 2.96
C ILE A 186 3.16 2.75 3.56
N ARG A 187 2.54 3.78 4.14
CA ARG A 187 3.28 4.89 4.78
C ARG A 187 4.06 4.42 6.00
N VAL A 188 3.48 3.53 6.81
CA VAL A 188 4.19 2.93 7.96
C VAL A 188 5.40 2.13 7.49
N VAL A 189 5.23 1.25 6.49
CA VAL A 189 6.31 0.47 5.91
C VAL A 189 7.42 1.37 5.38
N ALA A 190 7.08 2.41 4.61
CA ALA A 190 8.05 3.35 4.09
C ALA A 190 8.86 4.05 5.21
N GLY A 191 8.17 4.52 6.26
CA GLY A 191 8.83 5.13 7.43
C GLY A 191 9.76 4.17 8.16
N LEU A 192 9.32 2.94 8.41
CA LEU A 192 10.14 1.92 9.07
C LEU A 192 11.37 1.53 8.24
N ARG A 193 11.25 1.43 6.91
CA ARG A 193 12.38 1.13 6.02
C ARG A 193 13.47 2.19 6.09
N VAL A 194 13.10 3.46 6.23
CA VAL A 194 14.08 4.54 6.45
C VAL A 194 14.86 4.31 7.75
N LEU A 195 14.19 3.91 8.83
CA LEU A 195 14.82 3.62 10.11
C LEU A 195 15.71 2.37 10.08
N VAL A 196 15.30 1.32 9.36
CA VAL A 196 16.14 0.13 9.12
C VAL A 196 17.41 0.53 8.38
N GLY A 197 17.29 1.27 7.27
CA GLY A 197 18.44 1.72 6.48
C GLY A 197 19.39 2.63 7.25
N ALA A 198 18.86 3.52 8.10
CA ALA A 198 19.67 4.37 8.97
C ALA A 198 20.42 3.57 10.04
N SER A 199 19.76 2.57 10.64
CA SER A 199 20.38 1.69 11.64
C SER A 199 21.52 0.86 11.04
N SER A 200 21.36 0.35 9.82
CA SER A 200 22.42 -0.39 9.10
C SER A 200 23.64 0.48 8.81
N ARG A 201 23.45 1.76 8.44
CA ARG A 201 24.57 2.69 8.23
C ARG A 201 25.32 2.98 9.53
N ALA A 202 24.60 3.25 10.61
CA ALA A 202 25.21 3.49 11.92
C ALA A 202 26.03 2.30 12.43
N SER A 203 25.58 1.06 12.19
CA SER A 203 26.38 -0.13 12.54
C SER A 203 27.65 -0.27 11.70
N VAL A 204 27.62 0.04 10.41
CA VAL A 204 28.80 -0.02 9.53
C VAL A 204 29.84 1.03 9.92
N ASP A 205 29.42 2.25 10.23
CA ASP A 205 30.32 3.32 10.68
C ASP A 205 30.99 2.97 12.02
N ALA A 206 30.25 2.35 12.95
CA ALA A 206 30.79 1.89 14.23
C ALA A 206 31.84 0.77 14.05
N ASP A 207 31.57 -0.18 13.16
CA ASP A 207 32.47 -1.30 12.87
C ASP A 207 33.75 -0.82 12.14
N GLN A 208 33.62 0.12 11.18
CA GLN A 208 34.78 0.77 10.56
C GLN A 208 35.60 1.57 11.56
N THR A 209 34.96 2.31 12.46
CA THR A 209 35.67 3.05 13.52
C THR A 209 36.44 2.11 14.43
N GLN A 210 35.87 0.94 14.79
CA GLN A 210 36.57 -0.08 15.57
C GLN A 210 37.73 -0.72 14.81
N ILE A 211 37.58 -1.01 13.51
CA ILE A 211 38.67 -1.53 12.67
C ILE A 211 39.81 -0.51 12.57
N PHE A 212 39.50 0.77 12.30
CA PHE A 212 40.51 1.83 12.23
C PHE A 212 41.23 2.03 13.57
N THR A 213 40.50 1.98 14.69
CA THR A 213 41.11 2.09 16.03
C THR A 213 41.98 0.87 16.35
N GLY A 214 41.54 -0.33 15.95
CA GLY A 214 42.30 -1.57 16.10
C GLY A 214 43.59 -1.60 15.27
N VAL A 215 43.56 -1.09 14.04
CA VAL A 215 44.75 -0.98 13.18
C VAL A 215 45.77 -0.02 13.80
N LEU A 216 45.34 1.17 14.25
CA LEU A 216 46.22 2.14 14.91
C LEU A 216 46.80 1.64 16.24
N ALA A 217 46.02 0.85 17.01
CA ALA A 217 46.48 0.26 18.26
C ALA A 217 47.42 -0.95 18.07
N SER A 218 47.36 -1.62 16.92
CA SER A 218 48.18 -2.82 16.62
C SER A 218 49.59 -2.52 16.12
N GLY A 219 49.92 -1.25 15.83
CA GLY A 219 51.25 -0.85 15.36
C GLY A 219 51.65 -1.40 13.98
N ALA A 220 50.72 -1.98 13.23
CA ALA A 220 50.93 -2.44 11.86
C ALA A 220 50.56 -1.32 10.87
N VAL A 221 51.46 -0.36 10.69
CA VAL A 221 51.52 0.55 9.53
C VAL A 221 52.92 0.52 8.97
#